data_AF-A0A4Q2UGU4-F1
#
_entry.id   AF-A0A4Q2UGU4-F1
#
_cell.length_a   1.000
_cell.length_b   1.000
_cell.length_c   1.000
_cell.angle_alpha   90.00
_cell.angle_beta   90.00
_cell.angle_gamma   90.00
#
_symmetry.space_group_name_H-M   'P 1'
#
loop_
_entity.id
_entity.type
_entity.pdbx_description
1 polymer ?
#
loop_
_entity_poly.entity_id
_entity_poly.type
_entity_poly.pdbx_seq_one_letter_code
_entity_poly.pdbx_strand_id
1 'polypeptide(L)'
;MKTITLLFLLLCSLVSCQKSSNENIVPDIAGVYSITTLRNMENEVLNFPTLSTDGKAVITSEIEITKIDNYQINILRKGIAYGTSYTDPLGLFDIRKDGSEYVVYKDGLYIGSLNGSKVYLNFAGKSKNTMISSILADR
;
A
#
# COMPACT_ATOMS: atom_id res chain seq x y z
N MET A 1 0.69 71.15 18.93
CA MET A 1 0.38 69.78 19.37
C MET A 1 -1.12 69.52 19.15
N LYS A 2 -1.50 68.90 18.02
CA LYS A 2 -2.78 68.21 17.85
C LYS A 2 -2.54 67.03 16.92
N THR A 3 -3.02 65.89 17.38
CA THR A 3 -2.48 64.56 17.17
C THR A 3 -3.06 63.93 15.92
N ILE A 4 -2.18 63.25 15.19
CA ILE A 4 -2.41 62.38 14.04
C ILE A 4 -3.57 61.43 14.33
N THR A 5 -4.71 61.62 13.67
CA THR A 5 -5.91 60.78 13.87
C THR A 5 -6.50 60.40 12.51
N LEU A 6 -5.75 59.70 11.66
CA LEU A 6 -6.30 59.13 10.42
C LEU A 6 -5.39 58.05 9.83
N LEU A 7 -5.04 57.03 10.63
CA LEU A 7 -4.32 55.85 10.11
C LEU A 7 -4.61 54.59 10.93
N PHE A 8 -5.88 54.24 11.15
CA PHE A 8 -6.25 53.04 11.90
C PHE A 8 -7.46 52.28 11.32
N LEU A 9 -7.67 52.36 10.01
CA LEU A 9 -8.81 51.69 9.33
C LEU A 9 -8.38 50.78 8.16
N LEU A 10 -7.12 50.36 8.11
CA LEU A 10 -6.59 49.58 6.98
C LEU A 10 -5.90 48.26 7.38
N LEU A 11 -6.35 47.62 8.48
CA LEU A 11 -5.71 46.40 9.00
C LEU A 11 -6.67 45.23 9.32
N CYS A 12 -7.94 45.25 8.89
CA CYS A 12 -8.90 44.18 9.23
C CYS A 12 -9.45 43.40 8.03
N SER A 13 -8.64 43.05 7.03
CA SER A 13 -9.08 42.15 5.94
C SER A 13 -8.21 40.90 5.72
N LEU A 14 -7.38 40.49 6.69
CA LEU A 14 -6.59 39.25 6.61
C LEU A 14 -7.14 38.09 7.45
N VAL A 15 -8.45 38.04 7.68
CA VAL A 15 -9.11 36.83 8.19
C VAL A 15 -9.91 36.20 7.06
N SER A 16 -9.20 35.65 6.08
CA SER A 16 -9.79 34.72 5.12
C SER A 16 -9.09 33.38 5.25
N CYS A 17 -9.83 32.44 5.84
CA CYS A 17 -9.71 31.01 5.60
C CYS A 17 -8.30 30.40 5.68
N GLN A 18 -7.73 30.34 6.89
CA GLN A 18 -7.03 29.10 7.24
C GLN A 18 -8.09 28.01 7.41
N LYS A 19 -8.52 27.45 6.28
CA LYS A 19 -9.06 26.10 6.27
C LYS A 19 -7.91 25.25 6.79
N SER A 20 -7.97 24.92 8.08
CA SER A 20 -7.22 23.80 8.65
C SER A 20 -7.43 22.66 7.66
N SER A 21 -6.42 22.43 6.81
CA SER A 21 -6.31 21.15 6.17
C SER A 21 -6.18 20.22 7.35
N ASN A 22 -7.21 19.44 7.61
CA ASN A 22 -6.98 18.04 7.91
C ASN A 22 -6.00 17.61 6.82
N GLU A 23 -4.70 17.67 7.12
CA GLU A 23 -3.72 16.88 6.44
C GLU A 23 -4.32 15.49 6.57
N ASN A 24 -4.94 15.02 5.49
CA ASN A 24 -5.30 13.62 5.35
C ASN A 24 -3.96 12.92 5.46
N ILE A 25 -3.58 12.55 6.69
CA ILE A 25 -2.36 11.84 7.01
C ILE A 25 -2.42 10.63 6.11
N VAL A 26 -1.57 10.66 5.08
CA VAL A 26 -1.57 9.62 4.09
C VAL A 26 -1.04 8.39 4.79
N PRO A 27 -1.79 7.28 4.86
CA PRO A 27 -1.27 6.08 5.50
C PRO A 27 0.01 5.68 4.77
N ASP A 28 1.09 5.47 5.54
CA ASP A 28 2.34 5.00 4.97
C ASP A 28 2.13 3.57 4.49
N ILE A 29 2.30 3.40 3.19
CA ILE A 29 2.05 2.15 2.48
C ILE A 29 3.27 1.23 2.50
N ALA A 30 4.45 1.75 2.81
CA ALA A 30 5.66 0.95 2.91
C ALA A 30 5.62 0.05 4.15
N GLY A 31 6.34 -1.07 4.08
CA GLY A 31 6.50 -2.04 5.15
C GLY A 31 5.95 -3.42 4.81
N VAL A 32 5.77 -4.23 5.83
CA VAL A 32 5.43 -5.67 5.70
C VAL A 32 3.93 -5.88 5.93
N TYR A 33 3.35 -6.79 5.15
CA TYR A 33 1.97 -7.25 5.26
C TYR A 33 1.95 -8.78 5.21
N SER A 34 1.25 -9.41 6.12
CA SER A 34 1.01 -10.85 6.12
C SER A 34 0.03 -11.20 5.02
N ILE A 35 0.44 -12.08 4.10
CA ILE A 35 -0.48 -12.60 3.09
C ILE A 35 -1.48 -13.48 3.83
N THR A 36 -2.77 -13.27 3.58
CA THR A 36 -3.86 -14.11 4.09
C THR A 36 -4.32 -15.10 3.04
N THR A 37 -4.35 -14.67 1.78
CA THR A 37 -4.76 -15.51 0.64
C THR A 37 -3.90 -15.23 -0.58
N LEU A 38 -3.45 -16.30 -1.23
CA LEU A 38 -2.84 -16.29 -2.55
C LEU A 38 -3.70 -17.12 -3.50
N ARG A 39 -3.87 -16.62 -4.72
CA ARG A 39 -4.47 -17.37 -5.83
C ARG A 39 -3.45 -17.54 -6.93
N ASN A 40 -3.38 -18.73 -7.53
CA ASN A 40 -2.54 -18.96 -8.70
C ASN A 40 -3.30 -18.73 -10.02
N MET A 41 -2.62 -18.87 -11.17
CA MET A 41 -3.23 -18.71 -12.49
C MET A 41 -4.26 -19.78 -12.83
N GLU A 42 -4.23 -20.93 -12.16
CA GLU A 42 -5.19 -22.03 -12.29
C GLU A 42 -6.41 -21.86 -11.36
N ASN A 43 -6.52 -20.70 -10.70
CA ASN A 43 -7.59 -20.34 -9.77
C ASN A 43 -7.58 -21.15 -8.46
N GLU A 44 -6.51 -21.88 -8.17
CA GLU A 44 -6.29 -22.54 -6.88
C GLU A 44 -5.99 -21.50 -5.80
N VAL A 45 -6.51 -21.75 -4.60
CA VAL A 45 -6.44 -20.82 -3.47
C VAL A 45 -5.61 -21.44 -2.36
N LEU A 46 -4.60 -20.70 -1.90
CA LEU A 46 -3.81 -21.03 -0.73
C LEU A 46 -4.05 -19.97 0.36
N ASN A 47 -4.50 -20.42 1.53
CA ASN A 47 -4.67 -19.58 2.71
C ASN A 47 -3.47 -19.71 3.63
N PHE A 48 -3.14 -18.61 4.29
CA PHE A 48 -1.98 -18.49 5.17
C PHE A 48 -2.39 -18.06 6.59
N PRO A 49 -1.65 -18.51 7.62
CA PRO A 49 -0.63 -19.55 7.53
C PRO A 49 -1.25 -20.91 7.16
N THR A 50 -0.53 -21.73 6.40
CA THR A 50 -0.90 -23.13 6.19
C THR A 50 -0.38 -23.93 7.38
N LEU A 51 -1.26 -24.72 8.00
CA LEU A 51 -0.95 -25.47 9.22
C LEU A 51 -0.71 -26.96 8.91
N SER A 52 0.21 -27.59 9.64
CA SER A 52 0.33 -29.05 9.71
C SER A 52 -0.80 -29.66 10.55
N THR A 53 -0.86 -30.99 10.57
CA THR A 53 -1.82 -31.76 11.36
C THR A 53 -1.72 -31.52 12.87
N ASP A 54 -0.58 -31.07 13.38
CA ASP A 54 -0.37 -30.67 14.77
C ASP A 54 -0.64 -29.18 15.05
N GLY A 55 -1.20 -28.45 14.07
CA GLY A 55 -1.59 -27.05 14.21
C GLY A 55 -0.46 -26.03 14.10
N LYS A 56 0.77 -26.47 13.79
CA LYS A 56 1.91 -25.57 13.58
C LYS A 56 1.92 -25.00 12.17
N ALA A 57 2.33 -23.74 12.02
CA ALA A 57 2.49 -23.14 10.70
C ALA A 57 3.65 -23.82 9.94
N VAL A 58 3.33 -24.44 8.80
CA VAL A 58 4.30 -25.02 7.87
C VAL A 58 4.57 -24.13 6.67
N ILE A 59 3.62 -23.25 6.32
CA ILE A 59 3.84 -22.23 5.29
C ILE A 59 3.35 -20.88 5.81
N THR A 60 4.25 -19.90 5.80
CA THR A 60 3.95 -18.48 6.02
C THR A 60 4.30 -17.68 4.77
N SER A 61 3.64 -16.55 4.59
CA SER A 61 3.93 -15.67 3.47
C SER A 61 3.59 -14.23 3.82
N GLU A 62 4.44 -13.33 3.37
CA GLU A 62 4.34 -11.88 3.57
C GLU A 62 4.72 -11.18 2.27
N ILE A 63 4.20 -9.98 2.07
CA ILE A 63 4.73 -9.04 1.10
C ILE A 63 5.41 -7.88 1.84
N GLU A 64 6.57 -7.49 1.34
CA GLU A 64 7.27 -6.29 1.73
C GLU A 64 7.14 -5.27 0.61
N ILE A 65 6.57 -4.12 0.95
CA ILE A 65 6.38 -2.99 0.04
C ILE A 65 7.43 -1.94 0.37
N THR A 66 8.27 -1.62 -0.59
CA THR A 66 9.24 -0.53 -0.49
C THR A 66 8.80 0.61 -1.40
N LYS A 67 8.66 1.80 -0.84
CA LYS A 67 8.40 3.00 -1.64
C LYS A 67 9.70 3.43 -2.34
N ILE A 68 9.67 3.52 -3.67
CA ILE A 68 10.82 3.98 -4.47
C ILE A 68 10.77 5.50 -4.58
N ASP A 69 9.60 6.04 -4.91
CA ASP A 69 9.29 7.47 -4.93
C ASP A 69 7.78 7.69 -4.71
N ASN A 70 7.25 8.87 -5.03
CA ASN A 70 5.82 9.19 -4.83
C ASN A 70 4.86 8.48 -5.79
N TYR A 71 5.37 7.84 -6.84
CA TYR A 71 4.62 7.24 -7.94
C TYR A 71 4.96 5.77 -8.15
N GLN A 72 5.97 5.22 -7.46
CA GLN A 72 6.40 3.84 -7.68
C GLN A 72 6.74 3.11 -6.37
N ILE A 73 6.38 1.82 -6.32
CA ILE A 73 6.72 0.87 -5.27
C ILE A 73 7.41 -0.37 -5.85
N ASN A 74 8.23 -1.02 -5.03
CA ASN A 74 8.69 -2.38 -5.26
C ASN A 74 7.99 -3.34 -4.30
N ILE A 75 7.59 -4.51 -4.79
CA ILE A 75 6.97 -5.54 -3.97
C ILE A 75 7.82 -6.81 -4.01
N LEU A 76 8.21 -7.28 -2.83
CA LEU A 76 8.93 -8.52 -2.60
C LEU A 76 8.05 -9.45 -1.76
N ARG A 77 7.82 -10.67 -2.22
CA ARG A 77 7.20 -11.70 -1.40
C ARG A 77 8.28 -12.48 -0.65
N LYS A 78 8.03 -12.81 0.61
CA LYS A 78 8.92 -13.63 1.42
C LYS A 78 8.12 -14.53 2.36
N GLY A 79 8.77 -15.54 2.93
CA GLY A 79 8.13 -16.40 3.91
C GLY A 79 8.94 -17.66 4.17
N ILE A 80 8.30 -18.62 4.84
CA ILE A 80 8.87 -19.92 5.13
C ILE A 80 7.94 -20.98 4.54
N ALA A 81 8.50 -22.00 3.89
CA ALA A 81 7.77 -23.18 3.45
C ALA A 81 8.52 -24.43 3.92
N TYR A 82 7.89 -25.25 4.74
CA TYR A 82 8.46 -26.48 5.31
C TYR A 82 9.85 -26.27 5.93
N GLY A 83 10.00 -25.16 6.68
CA GLY A 83 11.25 -24.80 7.36
C GLY A 83 12.30 -24.12 6.49
N THR A 84 12.05 -23.96 5.19
CA THR A 84 12.96 -23.27 4.26
C THR A 84 12.44 -21.87 3.94
N SER A 85 13.26 -20.85 4.16
CA SER A 85 12.93 -19.48 3.79
C SER A 85 12.96 -19.30 2.27
N TYR A 86 12.05 -18.49 1.75
CA TYR A 86 12.04 -18.09 0.35
C TYR A 86 11.86 -16.58 0.19
N THR A 87 12.31 -16.08 -0.95
CA THR A 87 12.14 -14.69 -1.39
C THR A 87 11.83 -14.70 -2.88
N ASP A 88 10.83 -13.93 -3.28
CA ASP A 88 10.25 -13.93 -4.62
C ASP A 88 9.88 -12.50 -5.03
N PRO A 89 10.69 -11.83 -5.86
CA PRO A 89 10.41 -10.46 -6.27
C PRO A 89 9.19 -10.42 -7.20
N LEU A 90 8.14 -9.70 -6.81
CA LEU A 90 6.92 -9.56 -7.63
C LEU A 90 7.06 -8.44 -8.67
N GLY A 91 7.82 -7.40 -8.36
CA GLY A 91 8.24 -6.38 -9.31
C GLY A 91 8.03 -4.93 -8.85
N LEU A 92 8.28 -4.03 -9.79
CA LEU A 92 8.00 -2.59 -9.66
C LEU A 92 6.61 -2.29 -10.19
N PHE A 93 5.86 -1.46 -9.46
CA PHE A 93 4.49 -1.10 -9.75
C PHE A 93 4.29 0.40 -9.57
N ASP A 94 3.52 0.99 -10.47
CA ASP A 94 3.15 2.39 -10.37
C ASP A 94 2.00 2.53 -9.38
N ILE A 95 1.95 3.65 -8.67
CA ILE A 95 0.91 3.94 -7.69
C ILE A 95 0.34 5.33 -7.91
N ARG A 96 -0.96 5.46 -7.67
CA ARG A 96 -1.65 6.75 -7.68
C ARG A 96 -2.53 6.84 -6.45
N LYS A 97 -2.42 7.94 -5.73
CA LYS A 97 -3.30 8.22 -4.59
C LYS A 97 -4.74 8.44 -5.08
N ASP A 98 -5.69 7.81 -4.42
CA ASP A 98 -7.13 7.97 -4.63
C ASP A 98 -7.82 7.97 -3.26
N GLY A 99 -8.19 9.16 -2.78
CA GLY A 99 -8.71 9.34 -1.42
C GLY A 99 -7.72 8.90 -0.33
N SER A 100 -8.12 7.91 0.47
CA SER A 100 -7.32 7.29 1.55
C SER A 100 -6.50 6.08 1.09
N GLU A 101 -6.61 5.69 -0.18
CA GLU A 101 -5.94 4.51 -0.72
C GLU A 101 -4.94 4.90 -1.82
N TYR A 102 -4.09 3.95 -2.18
CA TYR A 102 -3.31 3.99 -3.41
C TYR A 102 -3.81 2.92 -4.35
N VAL A 103 -4.12 3.34 -5.56
CA VAL A 103 -4.39 2.45 -6.68
C VAL A 103 -3.06 2.02 -7.28
N VAL A 104 -2.91 0.73 -7.52
CA VAL A 104 -1.67 0.13 -8.02
C VAL A 104 -1.87 -0.26 -9.48
N TYR A 105 -0.86 0.05 -10.29
CA TYR A 105 -0.84 -0.20 -11.72
C TYR A 105 0.42 -0.95 -12.16
N LYS A 106 0.29 -1.66 -13.28
CA LYS A 106 1.43 -2.23 -14.01
C LYS A 106 1.23 -2.03 -15.50
N ASP A 107 2.17 -1.36 -16.16
CA ASP A 107 2.10 -1.03 -17.59
C ASP A 107 0.76 -0.34 -17.97
N GLY A 108 0.28 0.54 -17.09
CA GLY A 108 -1.00 1.25 -17.26
C GLY A 108 -2.28 0.44 -16.94
N LEU A 109 -2.16 -0.85 -16.62
CA LEU A 109 -3.31 -1.66 -16.19
C LEU A 109 -3.50 -1.57 -14.68
N TYR A 110 -4.75 -1.42 -14.24
CA TYR A 110 -5.11 -1.54 -12.83
C TYR A 110 -4.81 -2.96 -12.36
N ILE A 111 -4.07 -3.07 -11.25
CA ILE A 111 -3.78 -4.36 -10.62
C ILE A 111 -4.24 -4.42 -9.16
N GLY A 112 -4.75 -3.34 -8.56
CA GLY A 112 -5.22 -3.43 -7.18
C GLY A 112 -5.21 -2.12 -6.40
N SER A 113 -5.36 -2.23 -5.08
CA SER A 113 -5.24 -1.10 -4.17
C SER A 113 -4.64 -1.49 -2.82
N LEU A 114 -4.17 -0.48 -2.09
CA LEU A 114 -3.61 -0.63 -0.76
C LEU A 114 -3.82 0.64 0.08
N ASN A 115 -3.89 0.51 1.41
CA ASN A 115 -4.21 1.63 2.31
C ASN A 115 -3.44 1.65 3.64
N GLY A 116 -2.24 1.05 3.67
CA GLY A 116 -1.38 0.98 4.87
C GLY A 116 -1.75 -0.15 5.84
N SER A 117 -2.99 -0.63 5.79
CA SER A 117 -3.45 -1.78 6.59
C SER A 117 -3.83 -2.98 5.74
N LYS A 118 -4.33 -2.77 4.52
CA LYS A 118 -4.73 -3.84 3.61
C LYS A 118 -4.08 -3.67 2.26
N VAL A 119 -3.82 -4.80 1.60
CA VAL A 119 -3.32 -4.88 0.23
C VAL A 119 -4.16 -5.89 -0.54
N TYR A 120 -4.69 -5.48 -1.68
CA TYR A 120 -5.30 -6.36 -2.66
C TYR A 120 -4.61 -6.16 -4.01
N LEU A 121 -4.05 -7.23 -4.55
CA LEU A 121 -3.38 -7.23 -5.85
C LEU A 121 -3.92 -8.37 -6.70
N ASN A 122 -4.33 -8.09 -7.92
CA ASN A 122 -4.62 -9.02 -8.98
C ASN A 122 -3.70 -8.69 -10.16
N PHE A 123 -2.67 -9.51 -10.33
CA PHE A 123 -1.60 -9.23 -11.27
C PHE A 123 -2.00 -9.46 -12.73
N ALA A 124 -3.04 -10.24 -13.02
CA ALA A 124 -3.42 -10.59 -14.40
C ALA A 124 -2.21 -10.99 -15.29
N GLY A 125 -1.26 -11.75 -14.73
CA GLY A 125 -0.02 -12.17 -15.42
C GLY A 125 1.09 -11.11 -15.50
N LYS A 126 0.97 -9.98 -14.81
CA LYS A 126 1.94 -8.86 -14.83
C LYS A 126 2.98 -8.88 -13.70
N SER A 127 2.90 -9.86 -12.80
CA SER A 127 3.93 -10.13 -11.79
C SER A 127 5.14 -10.82 -12.44
N LYS A 128 6.34 -10.56 -11.90
CA LYS A 128 7.55 -11.34 -12.26
C LYS A 128 7.38 -12.82 -11.93
N ASN A 129 6.67 -13.15 -10.85
CA ASN A 129 6.17 -14.51 -10.65
C ASN A 129 4.83 -14.65 -11.35
N THR A 130 4.87 -15.18 -12.57
CA THR A 130 3.69 -15.34 -13.44
C THR A 130 2.72 -16.41 -12.95
N MET A 131 3.11 -17.24 -11.98
CA MET A 131 2.21 -18.26 -11.40
C MET A 131 1.23 -17.66 -10.40
N ILE A 132 1.50 -16.47 -9.85
CA ILE A 132 0.63 -15.79 -8.88
C ILE A 132 -0.36 -14.91 -9.63
N SER A 133 -1.66 -15.18 -9.46
CA SER A 133 -2.72 -14.34 -10.04
C SER A 133 -3.15 -13.24 -9.09
N SER A 134 -3.36 -13.52 -7.80
CA SER A 134 -3.75 -12.48 -6.84
C SER A 134 -3.24 -12.73 -5.42
N ILE A 135 -3.09 -11.64 -4.66
CA ILE A 135 -2.70 -11.61 -3.26
C ILE A 135 -3.70 -10.75 -2.47
N LEU A 136 -4.10 -11.25 -1.31
CA LEU A 136 -4.71 -10.49 -0.22
C LEU A 136 -3.75 -10.50 0.96
N ALA A 137 -3.47 -9.33 1.54
CA ALA A 137 -2.58 -9.20 2.69
C ALA A 137 -3.06 -8.10 3.65
N ASP A 138 -2.71 -8.23 4.92
CA ASP A 138 -3.01 -7.27 5.98
C ASP A 138 -1.81 -7.02 6.91
N ARG A 139 -1.92 -5.96 7.71
CA ARG A 139 -0.93 -5.54 8.72
C ARG A 139 -1.61 -5.37 10.07
#